data_AF-A0A2S9GHP4-F1
#
_entry.id   AF-A0A2S9GHP4-F1
#
_cell.length_a   1.000
_cell.length_b   1.000
_cell.length_c   1.000
_cell.angle_alpha   90.00
_cell.angle_beta   90.00
_cell.angle_gamma   90.00
#
_symmetry.space_group_name_H-M   'P 1'
#
loop_
_entity.id
_entity.type
_entity.pdbx_description
1 polymer ?
#
loop_
_entity_poly.entity_id
_entity_poly.type
_entity_poly.pdbx_seq_one_letter_code
_entity_poly.pdbx_strand_id
1 'polypeptide(L)'
;TLAVSEQTAQRWNLKTIADLATHSAEVKVGAPSEFQTRQTGLGGLKEKYGLDIAPANFVAISDGGGPATVQALTGGTITAANIFS
;
A
#
# COMPACT_ATOMS: atom_id res chain seq x y z
N THR A 1 1.53 1.28 9.66
CA THR A 1 0.95 2.36 8.84
C THR A 1 0.89 1.91 7.38
N LEU A 2 0.27 2.69 6.47
CA LEU A 2 0.39 2.49 5.02
C LEU A 2 1.26 3.63 4.47
N ALA A 3 2.43 3.30 3.95
CA ALA A 3 3.42 4.25 3.48
C ALA A 3 3.47 4.26 1.95
N VAL A 4 3.86 5.39 1.36
CA VAL A 4 4.14 5.55 -0.07
C VAL A 4 5.51 6.20 -0.23
N SER A 5 6.12 6.09 -1.42
CA SER A 5 7.33 6.87 -1.70
C SER A 5 7.01 8.36 -1.78
N GLU A 6 7.96 9.21 -1.39
CA GLU A 6 7.83 10.67 -1.48
C GLU A 6 7.52 11.11 -2.92
N GLN A 7 8.18 10.50 -3.89
CA GLN A 7 7.94 10.76 -5.31
C GLN A 7 6.47 10.50 -5.70
N THR A 8 5.88 9.40 -5.23
CA THR A 8 4.47 9.09 -5.50
C THR A 8 3.55 10.11 -4.82
N ALA A 9 3.84 10.43 -3.56
CA ALA A 9 3.06 11.42 -2.81
C ALA A 9 3.06 12.79 -3.51
N GLN A 10 4.21 13.26 -3.98
CA GLN A 10 4.32 14.51 -4.72
C GLN A 10 3.61 14.43 -6.08
N ARG A 11 3.83 13.36 -6.84
CA ARG A 11 3.25 13.17 -8.18
C ARG A 11 1.73 13.13 -8.16
N TRP A 12 1.13 12.50 -7.16
CA TRP A 12 -0.32 12.37 -7.01
C TRP A 12 -0.90 13.37 -6.00
N ASN A 13 -0.08 14.28 -5.47
CA ASN A 13 -0.46 15.28 -4.47
C ASN A 13 -1.18 14.66 -3.24
N LEU A 14 -0.67 13.53 -2.76
CA LEU A 14 -1.25 12.76 -1.66
C LEU A 14 -0.92 13.41 -0.31
N LYS A 15 -1.92 13.50 0.57
CA LYS A 15 -1.78 13.95 1.97
C LYS A 15 -2.34 12.92 2.95
N THR A 16 -3.27 12.10 2.52
CA THR A 16 -3.99 11.12 3.30
C THR A 16 -4.10 9.80 2.54
N ILE A 17 -4.48 8.73 3.24
CA ILE A 17 -4.76 7.43 2.60
C ILE A 17 -5.96 7.52 1.65
N ALA A 18 -6.94 8.39 1.93
CA ALA A 18 -8.12 8.57 1.07
C ALA A 18 -7.75 9.13 -0.32
N ASP A 19 -6.67 9.92 -0.42
CA ASP A 19 -6.22 10.46 -1.70
C ASP A 19 -5.76 9.36 -2.67
N LEU A 20 -5.37 8.18 -2.15
CA LEU A 20 -5.00 7.03 -2.97
C LEU A 20 -6.19 6.39 -3.70
N ALA A 21 -7.42 6.60 -3.24
CA ALA A 21 -8.60 5.94 -3.80
C ALA A 21 -8.82 6.29 -5.29
N THR A 22 -8.51 7.52 -5.69
CA THR A 22 -8.57 7.95 -7.10
C THR A 22 -7.60 7.17 -8.00
N HIS A 23 -6.53 6.61 -7.40
CA HIS A 23 -5.49 5.83 -8.08
C HIS A 23 -5.57 4.34 -7.76
N SER A 24 -6.69 3.85 -7.22
CA SER A 24 -6.88 2.45 -6.81
C SER A 24 -6.38 1.40 -7.82
N ALA A 25 -6.62 1.64 -9.12
CA ALA A 25 -6.17 0.75 -10.19
C ALA A 25 -4.65 0.71 -10.39
N GLU A 26 -3.95 1.78 -10.01
CA GLU A 26 -2.49 1.95 -10.14
C GLU A 26 -1.74 1.55 -8.86
N VAL A 27 -2.41 1.58 -7.71
CA VAL A 27 -1.78 1.28 -6.41
C VAL A 27 -1.46 -0.20 -6.29
N LYS A 28 -0.15 -0.51 -6.16
CA LYS A 28 0.35 -1.82 -5.76
C LYS A 28 0.74 -1.82 -4.28
N VAL A 29 0.20 -2.77 -3.51
CA VAL A 29 0.42 -2.85 -2.06
C VAL A 29 1.36 -4.00 -1.71
N GLY A 30 2.49 -3.68 -1.07
CA GLY A 30 3.38 -4.67 -0.45
C GLY A 30 3.07 -4.86 1.04
N ALA A 31 2.73 -6.08 1.46
CA ALA A 31 2.44 -6.40 2.86
C ALA A 31 2.50 -7.92 3.11
N PRO A 32 2.50 -8.39 4.38
CA PRO A 32 2.30 -9.80 4.70
C PRO A 32 0.97 -10.33 4.15
N SER A 33 0.91 -11.60 3.74
CA SER A 33 -0.25 -12.21 3.07
C SER A 33 -1.56 -12.06 3.85
N GLU A 34 -1.50 -12.04 5.19
CA GLU A 34 -2.67 -11.86 6.06
C GLU A 34 -3.31 -10.47 5.90
N PHE A 35 -2.57 -9.48 5.38
CA PHE A 35 -3.09 -8.14 5.12
C PHE A 35 -4.20 -8.15 4.05
N GLN A 36 -4.26 -9.16 3.18
CA GLN A 36 -5.30 -9.25 2.14
C GLN A 36 -6.71 -9.43 2.73
N THR A 37 -6.82 -10.15 3.83
CA THR A 37 -8.11 -10.56 4.41
C THR A 37 -8.42 -9.86 5.73
N ARG A 38 -7.43 -9.25 6.38
CA ARG A 38 -7.63 -8.53 7.64
C ARG A 38 -8.49 -7.28 7.46
N GLN A 39 -9.34 -7.03 8.45
CA GLN A 39 -10.05 -5.75 8.60
C GLN A 39 -9.07 -4.59 8.82
N THR A 40 -7.95 -4.82 9.47
CA THR A 40 -6.84 -3.86 9.55
C THR A 40 -5.97 -3.82 8.29
N GLY A 41 -6.36 -4.56 7.25
CA GLY A 41 -5.69 -4.67 5.96
C GLY A 41 -6.54 -4.13 4.81
N LEU A 42 -6.56 -4.81 3.65
CA LEU A 42 -7.25 -4.34 2.45
C LEU A 42 -8.76 -4.11 2.67
N GLY A 43 -9.41 -4.94 3.48
CA GLY A 43 -10.84 -4.80 3.79
C GLY A 43 -11.17 -3.44 4.40
N GLY A 44 -10.47 -3.07 5.48
CA GLY A 44 -10.69 -1.77 6.12
C GLY A 44 -10.18 -0.58 5.31
N LEU A 45 -9.17 -0.77 4.45
CA LEU A 45 -8.75 0.29 3.52
C LEU A 45 -9.87 0.63 2.53
N LYS A 46 -10.55 -0.39 2.00
CA LYS A 46 -11.71 -0.22 1.14
C LYS A 46 -12.87 0.43 1.88
N GLU A 47 -13.23 -0.08 3.05
CA GLU A 47 -14.37 0.43 3.82
C GLU A 47 -14.18 1.87 4.31
N LYS A 48 -12.99 2.22 4.80
CA LYS A 48 -12.74 3.52 5.45
C LYS A 48 -12.29 4.60 4.48
N TYR A 49 -11.56 4.25 3.43
CA TYR A 49 -10.91 5.20 2.54
C TYR A 49 -11.35 5.08 1.09
N GLY A 50 -12.18 4.09 0.74
CA GLY A 50 -12.54 3.81 -0.65
C GLY A 50 -11.37 3.25 -1.47
N LEU A 51 -10.27 2.87 -0.81
CA LEU A 51 -9.07 2.35 -1.45
C LEU A 51 -9.28 0.87 -1.82
N ASP A 52 -9.87 0.63 -2.99
CA ASP A 52 -10.13 -0.69 -3.53
C ASP A 52 -8.91 -1.20 -4.32
N ILE A 53 -8.25 -2.25 -3.81
CA ILE A 53 -7.03 -2.79 -4.41
C ILE A 53 -7.37 -4.12 -5.07
N ALA A 54 -7.11 -4.21 -6.39
CA ALA A 54 -7.29 -5.45 -7.11
C ALA A 54 -6.36 -6.55 -6.55
N PRO A 55 -6.79 -7.83 -6.50
CA PRO A 55 -5.93 -8.92 -6.03
C PRO A 55 -4.59 -9.02 -6.77
N ALA A 56 -4.56 -8.68 -8.07
CA ALA A 56 -3.35 -8.66 -8.89
C ALA A 56 -2.35 -7.54 -8.52
N ASN A 57 -2.80 -6.52 -7.79
CA ASN A 57 -1.98 -5.42 -7.31
C ASN A 57 -1.44 -5.64 -5.89
N PHE A 58 -1.73 -6.79 -5.28
CA PHE A 58 -1.16 -7.16 -4.00
C PHE A 58 0.14 -7.96 -4.18
N VAL A 59 1.19 -7.53 -3.49
CA VAL A 59 2.49 -8.21 -3.47
C VAL A 59 2.76 -8.69 -2.05
N ALA A 60 2.77 -10.01 -1.86
CA ALA A 60 3.07 -10.60 -0.56
C ALA A 60 4.57 -10.44 -0.24
N ILE A 61 4.88 -9.77 0.88
CA ILE A 61 6.23 -9.61 1.41
C ILE A 61 6.20 -9.92 2.91
N SER A 62 6.89 -10.99 3.31
CA SER A 62 6.84 -11.53 4.68
C SER A 62 8.06 -11.13 5.51
N ASP A 63 8.40 -9.84 5.54
CA ASP A 63 9.47 -9.29 6.37
C ASP A 63 8.98 -8.27 7.42
N GLY A 64 7.66 -8.18 7.59
CA GLY A 64 7.05 -7.27 8.57
C GLY A 64 7.34 -5.80 8.29
N GLY A 65 7.35 -5.38 7.02
CA GLY A 65 7.66 -4.00 6.65
C GLY A 65 9.15 -3.66 6.73
N GLY A 66 10.00 -4.69 6.75
CA GLY A 66 11.46 -4.59 6.87
C GLY A 66 12.17 -4.20 5.56
N PRO A 67 13.47 -4.54 5.44
CA PRO A 67 14.30 -4.08 4.33
C PRO A 67 13.80 -4.47 2.93
N ALA A 68 13.17 -5.64 2.76
CA ALA A 68 12.66 -6.07 1.47
C ALA A 68 11.42 -5.26 1.08
N THR A 69 10.53 -4.97 2.04
CA THR A 69 9.38 -4.08 1.81
C THR A 69 9.83 -2.66 1.48
N VAL A 70 10.81 -2.12 2.21
CA VAL A 70 11.36 -0.78 1.92
C VAL A 70 12.02 -0.73 0.55
N GLN A 71 12.82 -1.73 0.18
CA GLN A 71 13.46 -1.81 -1.14
C GLN A 71 12.43 -1.93 -2.26
N ALA A 72 11.36 -2.71 -2.07
CA ALA A 72 10.29 -2.81 -3.06
C ALA A 72 9.57 -1.45 -3.26
N LEU A 73 9.39 -0.69 -2.18
CA LEU A 73 8.75 0.63 -2.22
C LEU A 73 9.65 1.68 -2.89
N THR A 74 10.92 1.76 -2.51
CA THR A 74 11.85 2.75 -3.06
C THR A 74 12.29 2.40 -4.49
N GLY A 75 12.32 1.11 -4.83
CA GLY A 75 12.57 0.62 -6.18
C GLY A 75 11.37 0.70 -7.13
N GLY A 76 10.18 1.08 -6.63
CA GLY A 76 8.97 1.25 -7.44
C GLY A 76 8.27 -0.06 -7.85
N THR A 77 8.67 -1.21 -7.29
CA THR A 77 7.98 -2.50 -7.47
C THR A 77 6.56 -2.44 -6.90
N ILE A 78 6.41 -1.76 -5.75
CA ILE A 78 5.14 -1.46 -5.10
C ILE A 78 5.00 0.06 -4.95
N THR A 79 3.76 0.52 -4.88
CA THR A 79 3.41 1.94 -4.75
C THR A 79 3.14 2.32 -3.30
N ALA A 80 2.58 1.38 -2.54
CA ALA A 80 2.27 1.52 -1.13
C ALA A 80 2.73 0.28 -0.37
N ALA A 81 3.06 0.46 0.91
CA ALA A 81 3.60 -0.60 1.74
C ALA A 81 3.02 -0.57 3.15
N ASN A 82 2.76 -1.75 3.73
CA ASN A 82 2.52 -1.85 5.16
C ASN A 82 3.86 -1.84 5.92
N ILE A 83 4.21 -0.69 6.51
CA ILE A 83 5.43 -0.51 7.29
C ILE A 83 5.06 -0.30 8.77
N PHE A 84 5.84 -0.91 9.66
CA PHE A 84 5.75 -0.71 11.10
C PHE A 84 6.83 0.29 11.52
N SER A 85 6.44 1.31 12.27
CA SER A 85 7.29 2.40 12.77
C SER A 85 7.02 2.61 14.24
#